data_AF-A0A815AKJ6-F1
#
_entry.id   AF-A0A815AKJ6-F1
#
_cell.length_a   1.000
_cell.length_b   1.000
_cell.length_c   1.000
_cell.angle_alpha   90.00
_cell.angle_beta   90.00
_cell.angle_gamma   90.00
#
_symmetry.space_group_name_H-M   'P 1'
#
loop_
_entity.id
_entity.type
_entity.pdbx_description
1 polymer ?
#
loop_
_entity_poly.entity_id
_entity_poly.type
_entity_poly.pdbx_seq_one_letter_code
_entity_poly.pdbx_strand_id
1 'polypeptide(L)'
;MVLNRTLRLADRIKLQPWFKYLKLFLTAFYKLPRSEHTLVWRGVREDLSALYPKDKEFAWWAFSSCTASMSALESPNYLGKSGARTMFSIQTN
;
A
#
# COMPACT_ATOMS: atom_id res chain seq x y z
N MET A 1 3.31 10.95 -4.76
CA MET A 1 3.61 10.67 -3.34
C MET A 1 5.12 10.52 -3.16
N VAL A 2 5.79 11.48 -2.50
CA VAL A 2 7.27 11.50 -2.39
C VAL A 2 7.78 10.48 -1.38
N LEU A 3 7.19 10.40 -0.17
CA LEU A 3 7.62 9.47 0.87
C LEU A 3 7.57 7.99 0.42
N ASN A 4 6.44 7.54 -0.14
CA ASN A 4 6.31 6.17 -0.64
C ASN A 4 7.27 5.88 -1.81
N ARG A 5 7.68 6.89 -2.58
CA ARG A 5 8.73 6.71 -3.60
C ARG A 5 10.08 6.51 -2.91
N THR A 6 10.41 7.34 -1.92
CA THR A 6 11.65 7.24 -1.13
C THR A 6 11.76 5.91 -0.41
N LEU A 7 10.68 5.41 0.19
CA LEU A 7 10.63 4.13 0.89
C LEU A 7 10.95 2.93 -0.02
N ARG A 8 10.63 3.02 -1.32
CA ARG A 8 10.96 1.98 -2.31
C ARG A 8 12.42 2.00 -2.76
N LEU A 9 13.16 3.08 -2.50
CA LEU A 9 14.58 3.16 -2.85
C LEU A 9 15.41 2.35 -1.86
N ALA A 10 16.40 1.59 -2.37
CA ALA A 10 17.36 0.88 -1.51
C ALA A 10 18.22 1.85 -0.67
N ASP A 11 18.45 3.07 -1.18
CA ASP A 11 19.22 4.11 -0.51
C ASP A 11 18.47 4.67 0.70
N ARG A 12 18.90 4.26 1.89
CA ARG A 12 18.30 4.65 3.18
C ARG A 12 18.69 6.06 3.63
N ILE A 13 19.72 6.67 3.05
CA ILE A 13 20.12 8.04 3.38
C ILE A 13 19.01 9.01 2.97
N LYS A 14 18.35 8.74 1.84
CA LYS A 14 17.23 9.54 1.34
C LYS A 14 15.99 9.54 2.26
N LEU A 15 15.92 8.62 3.23
CA LEU A 15 14.84 8.60 4.23
C LEU A 15 15.07 9.53 5.42
N GLN A 16 16.29 10.00 5.66
CA GLN A 16 16.61 10.85 6.82
C GLN A 16 15.70 12.09 6.96
N PRO A 17 15.37 12.83 5.89
CA PRO A 17 14.45 13.98 5.99
C PRO A 17 13.06 13.60 6.50
N TRP A 18 12.66 12.34 6.35
CA TRP A 18 11.35 11.82 6.71
C TRP A 18 11.28 11.27 8.13
N PHE A 19 12.40 11.14 8.86
CA PHE A 19 12.42 10.45 10.17
C PHE A 19 11.46 11.06 11.20
N LYS A 20 11.37 12.40 11.29
CA LYS A 20 10.42 13.06 12.20
C LYS A 20 8.97 12.74 11.83
N TYR A 21 8.66 12.76 10.53
CA TYR A 21 7.33 12.41 10.04
C TYR A 21 7.02 10.93 10.24
N LEU A 22 7.95 10.03 9.93
CA LEU A 22 7.80 8.59 10.14
C LEU A 22 7.58 8.26 11.61
N LYS A 23 8.34 8.89 12.52
CA LYS A 23 8.14 8.73 13.97
C LYS A 23 6.73 9.16 14.36
N LEU A 24 6.28 10.34 13.94
CA LEU A 24 4.92 10.83 14.22
C LEU A 24 3.86 9.87 13.68
N PHE A 25 3.96 9.52 12.40
CA PHE A 25 2.98 8.71 11.68
C PHE A 25 2.87 7.30 12.27
N LEU A 26 4.01 6.61 12.46
CA LEU A 26 4.02 5.25 13.02
C LEU A 26 3.53 5.23 14.48
N THR A 27 3.88 6.25 15.27
CA THR A 27 3.40 6.36 16.66
C THR A 27 1.89 6.58 16.70
N ALA A 28 1.36 7.43 15.82
CA ALA A 28 -0.08 7.66 15.71
C ALA A 28 -0.79 6.39 15.22
N PHE A 29 -0.25 5.73 14.19
CA PHE A 29 -0.80 4.51 13.63
C PHE A 29 -0.92 3.38 14.67
N TYR A 30 0.11 3.21 15.51
CA TYR A 30 0.09 2.22 16.59
C TYR A 30 -1.00 2.46 17.65
N LYS A 31 -1.45 3.71 17.81
CA LYS A 31 -2.50 4.09 18.76
C LYS A 31 -3.92 3.96 18.19
N LEU A 32 -4.05 3.77 16.87
CA LEU A 32 -5.37 3.62 16.24
C LEU A 32 -5.96 2.25 16.57
N PRO A 33 -7.30 2.15 16.68
CA PRO A 33 -7.95 0.86 16.82
C PRO A 33 -7.63 -0.01 15.61
N ARG A 34 -7.46 -1.30 15.88
CA ARG A 34 -7.28 -2.30 14.82
C ARG A 34 -8.56 -2.35 13.98
N SER A 35 -8.42 -2.51 12.67
CA SER A 35 -9.58 -2.70 11.80
C SER A 35 -10.27 -4.02 12.13
N GLU A 36 -11.60 -4.00 12.17
CA GLU A 36 -12.44 -5.19 12.29
C GLU A 36 -12.49 -6.00 10.98
N HIS A 37 -12.10 -5.37 9.86
CA HIS A 37 -12.08 -6.03 8.56
C HIS A 37 -10.78 -6.82 8.37
N THR A 38 -10.91 -8.14 8.26
CA THR A 38 -9.77 -9.03 7.97
C THR A 38 -9.42 -9.06 6.50
N LEU A 39 -10.39 -8.86 5.62
CA LEU A 39 -10.20 -8.78 4.16
C LEU A 39 -10.18 -7.32 3.70
N VAL A 40 -9.09 -6.90 3.09
CA VAL A 40 -8.93 -5.57 2.51
C VAL A 40 -8.45 -5.64 1.07
N TRP A 41 -8.77 -4.59 0.33
CA TRP A 41 -8.49 -4.48 -1.10
C TRP A 41 -7.55 -3.33 -1.39
N ARG A 42 -6.66 -3.53 -2.36
CA ARG A 42 -5.75 -2.51 -2.87
C ARG A 42 -5.73 -2.53 -4.38
N GLY A 43 -6.05 -1.40 -4.99
CA GLY A 43 -5.98 -1.22 -6.44
C GLY A 43 -4.70 -0.53 -6.88
N VAL A 44 -4.09 -1.00 -7.97
CA VAL A 44 -2.98 -0.35 -8.67
C VAL A 44 -3.30 -0.24 -10.16
N ARG A 45 -3.11 0.96 -10.74
CA ARG A 45 -3.32 1.26 -12.17
C ARG A 45 -2.13 0.82 -13.03
N GLU A 46 -1.70 -0.42 -12.86
CA GLU A 46 -0.60 -1.05 -13.60
C GLU A 46 -0.79 -2.57 -13.56
N ASP A 47 -0.33 -3.28 -14.59
CA ASP A 47 -0.20 -4.74 -14.54
C ASP A 47 1.08 -5.11 -13.80
N LEU A 48 0.92 -5.73 -12.63
CA LEU A 48 2.01 -6.20 -11.80
C LEU A 48 2.05 -7.74 -11.76
N SER A 49 1.22 -8.44 -12.52
CA SER A 49 1.07 -9.90 -12.44
C SER A 49 2.41 -10.65 -12.53
N ALA A 50 3.30 -10.22 -13.44
CA ALA A 50 4.63 -10.80 -13.60
C ALA A 50 5.54 -10.65 -12.36
N LEU A 51 5.28 -9.68 -11.49
CA LEU A 51 6.06 -9.44 -10.27
C LEU A 51 5.59 -10.28 -9.08
N TYR A 52 4.44 -10.96 -9.19
CA TYR A 52 3.84 -11.77 -8.12
C TYR A 52 3.68 -13.24 -8.53
N PRO A 53 4.79 -13.98 -8.77
CA PRO A 53 4.73 -15.42 -8.94
C PRO A 53 4.13 -16.10 -7.71
N LYS A 54 3.45 -17.23 -7.95
CA LYS A 54 2.83 -18.06 -6.91
C LYS A 54 3.89 -18.56 -5.91
N ASP A 55 3.46 -18.72 -4.66
CA ASP A 55 4.24 -19.32 -3.57
C ASP A 55 5.55 -18.55 -3.25
N LYS A 56 5.54 -17.23 -3.48
CA LYS A 56 6.61 -16.31 -3.12
C LYS A 56 6.16 -15.30 -2.06
N GLU A 57 7.10 -14.91 -1.23
CA GLU A 57 6.92 -13.86 -0.24
C GLU A 57 7.42 -12.52 -0.78
N PHE A 58 6.73 -11.45 -0.41
CA PHE A 58 7.03 -10.10 -0.88
C PHE A 58 7.00 -9.11 0.28
N ALA A 59 7.96 -8.19 0.29
CA ALA A 59 7.99 -7.08 1.22
C ALA A 59 7.55 -5.80 0.52
N TRP A 60 6.47 -5.18 1.00
CA TRP A 60 6.06 -3.85 0.57
C TRP A 60 6.75 -2.78 1.41
N TRP A 61 7.88 -2.28 0.91
CA TRP A 61 8.69 -1.26 1.61
C TRP A 61 7.96 0.07 1.86
N ALA A 62 6.95 0.38 1.04
CA ALA A 62 6.15 1.60 1.16
C ALA A 62 4.86 1.35 1.94
N PHE A 63 4.30 2.41 2.53
CA PHE A 63 2.97 2.33 3.12
C PHE A 63 1.93 1.96 2.07
N SER A 64 1.10 0.98 2.43
CA SER A 64 0.05 0.46 1.57
C SER A 64 -1.31 0.89 2.10
N SER A 65 -1.93 1.83 1.39
CA SER A 65 -3.32 2.19 1.60
C SER A 65 -4.23 1.11 1.01
N CYS A 66 -5.24 0.71 1.78
CA CYS A 66 -6.21 -0.33 1.45
C CYS A 66 -7.63 0.13 1.83
N THR A 67 -8.64 -0.57 1.34
CA THR A 67 -10.05 -0.31 1.64
C THR A 67 -10.77 -1.62 1.92
N ALA A 68 -11.68 -1.64 2.89
CA ALA A 68 -12.59 -2.76 3.10
C ALA A 68 -13.75 -2.79 2.08
N SER A 69 -14.01 -1.66 1.42
CA SER A 69 -15.04 -1.53 0.40
C SER A 69 -14.45 -1.65 -1.00
N MET A 70 -14.92 -2.63 -1.78
CA MET A 70 -14.57 -2.76 -3.20
C MET A 70 -15.09 -1.59 -4.05
N SER A 71 -16.28 -1.06 -3.74
CA SER A 71 -16.85 0.06 -4.50
C SER A 71 -16.01 1.33 -4.40
N ALA A 72 -15.26 1.50 -3.32
CA ALA A 72 -14.30 2.59 -3.18
C ALA A 72 -13.17 2.52 -4.22
N LEU A 73 -12.79 1.32 -4.70
CA LEU A 73 -11.77 1.17 -5.73
C LEU A 73 -12.25 1.60 -7.12
N GLU A 74 -13.56 1.54 -7.39
CA GLU A 74 -14.12 1.90 -8.71
C GLU A 74 -14.00 3.39 -9.04
N SER A 75 -13.71 4.24 -8.05
CA SER A 75 -13.53 5.67 -8.28
C SER A 75 -12.30 5.92 -9.17
N PRO A 76 -12.40 6.83 -10.17
CA PRO A 76 -11.31 7.17 -11.09
C PRO A 76 -10.01 7.62 -10.40
N ASN A 77 -10.12 8.14 -9.18
CA ASN A 77 -8.97 8.60 -8.39
C ASN A 77 -8.13 7.43 -7.83
N TYR A 78 -8.68 6.21 -7.77
CA TYR A 78 -8.01 5.02 -7.27
C TYR A 78 -7.69 4.05 -8.40
N LEU A 79 -8.54 3.04 -8.64
CA LEU A 79 -8.34 2.05 -9.69
C LEU A 79 -8.92 2.54 -11.02
N GLY A 80 -10.10 3.18 -10.99
CA GLY A 80 -10.85 3.50 -12.20
C GLY A 80 -11.27 2.24 -12.98
N LYS A 81 -11.79 2.43 -14.20
CA LYS A 81 -12.43 1.36 -14.99
C LYS A 81 -11.70 0.97 -16.28
N SER A 82 -10.60 1.65 -16.63
CA SER A 82 -9.88 1.46 -17.91
C SER A 82 -8.38 1.24 -17.73
N GLY A 83 -7.72 0.63 -18.72
CA GLY A 83 -6.28 0.31 -18.70
C GLY A 83 -5.89 -0.93 -17.90
N ALA A 84 -4.64 -1.37 -18.06
CA ALA A 84 -4.10 -2.52 -17.32
C ALA A 84 -4.04 -2.21 -15.82
N ARG A 85 -4.49 -3.16 -14.98
CA ARG A 85 -4.76 -2.92 -13.56
C ARG A 85 -4.62 -4.19 -12.73
N THR A 86 -4.09 -4.02 -11.54
CA THR A 86 -3.89 -5.11 -10.58
C THR A 86 -4.68 -4.81 -9.32
N MET A 87 -5.50 -5.77 -8.90
CA MET A 87 -6.22 -5.72 -7.63
C MET A 87 -5.66 -6.78 -6.70
N PHE A 88 -5.21 -6.33 -5.52
CA PHE A 88 -4.77 -7.22 -4.45
C PHE A 88 -5.94 -7.47 -3.49
N SER A 89 -6.18 -8.75 -3.22
CA SER A 89 -6.98 -9.22 -2.08
C SER A 89 -6.02 -9.57 -0.97
N ILE A 90 -6.16 -8.93 0.20
CA ILE A 90 -5.22 -9.09 1.31
C ILE A 90 -6.00 -9.53 2.53
N GLN A 91 -5.67 -10.72 3.04
CA GLN A 91 -6.16 -11.21 4.32
C GLN A 91 -5.15 -10.84 5.41
N THR A 92 -5.66 -10.20 6.47
CA THR A 92 -4.88 -9.76 7.63
C THR A 92 -5.30 -10.55 8.87
N ASN A 93 -4.33 -10.95 9.70
CA ASN A 93 -4.50 -11.78 10.91
C ASN A 93 -4.64 -10.94 12.16
#